data_AF-H6L3U6-F1
#
_entry.id   AF-H6L3U6-F1
#
_cell.length_a   1.000
_cell.length_b   1.000
_cell.length_c   1.000
_cell.angle_alpha   90.00
_cell.angle_beta   90.00
_cell.angle_gamma   90.00
#
_symmetry.space_group_name_H-M   'P 1'
#
loop_
_entity.id
_entity.type
_entity.pdbx_description
1 polymer ?
#
loop_
_entity_poly.entity_id
_entity_poly.type
_entity_poly.pdbx_seq_one_letter_code
_entity_poly.pdbx_strand_id
1 'polypeptide(L)' 'MNKFQVASSADLKKLLLDKLPEILAPKQKENKIRNMLQKMKRNSLIKLNENREWQLV' A
#
# COMPACT_ATOMS: atom_id res chain seq x y z
N MET A 1 11.60 19.65 -2.94
CA MET A 1 10.84 18.77 -3.86
C MET A 1 10.87 17.36 -3.27
N ASN A 2 9.75 16.81 -2.79
CA ASN A 2 9.60 15.38 -2.45
C ASN A 2 8.10 15.06 -2.28
N LYS A 3 7.34 15.13 -3.38
CA LYS A 3 5.87 14.92 -3.37
C LYS A 3 5.43 13.44 -3.21
N PHE A 4 6.38 12.51 -3.07
CA PHE A 4 6.11 11.06 -3.12
C PHE A 4 6.46 10.29 -1.83
N GLN A 5 6.74 10.98 -0.72
CA GLN A 5 7.19 10.29 0.50
C GLN A 5 6.06 9.74 1.37
N VAL A 6 4.82 10.18 1.19
CA VAL A 6 3.66 9.73 1.98
C VAL A 6 2.50 9.35 1.07
N ALA A 7 1.76 8.30 1.43
CA ALA A 7 0.56 7.89 0.72
C ALA A 7 -0.49 7.34 1.70
N SER A 8 -1.75 7.71 1.49
CA SER A 8 -2.84 7.11 2.25
C SER A 8 -3.08 5.65 1.83
N SER A 9 -3.71 4.87 2.70
CA SER A 9 -4.10 3.49 2.35
C SER A 9 -5.08 3.44 1.18
N ALA A 10 -5.91 4.48 1.00
CA ALA A 10 -6.86 4.56 -0.11
C ALA A 10 -6.13 4.81 -1.45
N ASP A 11 -5.15 5.72 -1.45
CA ASP A 11 -4.35 6.03 -2.65
C ASP A 11 -3.54 4.81 -3.10
N LEU A 12 -2.90 4.12 -2.16
CA LEU A 12 -2.17 2.88 -2.45
C LEU A 12 -3.10 1.79 -2.95
N LYS A 13 -4.30 1.65 -2.35
CA LYS A 13 -5.28 0.69 -2.84
C LYS A 13 -5.68 0.99 -4.28
N LYS A 14 -6.03 2.24 -4.60
CA LYS A 14 -6.42 2.64 -5.95
C LYS A 14 -5.29 2.39 -6.96
N LEU A 15 -4.07 2.81 -6.64
CA LEU A 15 -2.90 2.63 -7.51
C LEU A 15 -2.57 1.15 -7.76
N LEU A 16 -2.63 0.32 -6.71
CA LEU A 16 -2.27 -1.09 -6.80
C LEU A 16 -3.39 -1.94 -7.40
N LEU A 17 -4.65 -1.54 -7.26
CA LEU A 17 -5.80 -2.30 -7.77
C LEU A 17 -5.72 -2.52 -9.29
N ASP A 18 -5.32 -1.48 -10.02
CA ASP A 18 -5.14 -1.50 -11.47
C ASP A 18 -3.92 -2.32 -11.92
N LYS A 19 -3.02 -2.66 -10.98
CA LYS A 19 -1.82 -3.48 -11.23
C LYS A 19 -2.01 -4.93 -10.82
N LEU A 20 -3.16 -5.28 -10.26
CA LEU A 20 -3.45 -6.65 -9.85
C LEU A 20 -4.13 -7.44 -10.98
N PRO A 21 -3.85 -8.75 -11.07
CA PRO A 21 -4.47 -9.63 -12.06
C PRO A 21 -6.00 -9.56 -12.02
N GLU A 22 -6.65 -9.52 -13.18
CA GLU A 22 -8.11 -9.50 -13.30
C GLU A 22 -8.78 -10.77 -12.79
N ILE A 23 -8.05 -11.89 -12.77
CA ILE A 23 -8.51 -13.18 -12.23
C ILE A 23 -8.79 -13.14 -10.72
N LEU A 24 -8.31 -12.12 -10.00
CA LEU A 24 -8.55 -11.99 -8.56
C LEU A 24 -9.90 -11.29 -8.29
N ALA A 25 -10.73 -11.92 -7.46
CA ALA A 25 -11.94 -11.28 -6.95
C ALA A 25 -11.60 -10.02 -6.12
N PRO A 26 -12.50 -9.02 -6.02
CA PRO A 26 -12.22 -7.76 -5.31
C PRO A 26 -11.66 -7.96 -3.90
N LYS A 27 -12.24 -8.90 -3.13
CA LYS A 27 -11.77 -9.24 -1.78
C LYS A 27 -10.36 -9.84 -1.76
N GLN A 28 -10.00 -10.64 -2.77
CA GLN A 28 -8.65 -11.21 -2.91
C GLN A 28 -7.65 -10.11 -3.25
N LYS A 29 -8.03 -9.15 -4.10
CA LYS A 29 -7.20 -7.99 -4.43
C LYS A 29 -6.90 -7.16 -3.18
N GLU A 30 -7.92 -6.85 -2.37
CA GLU A 30 -7.73 -6.11 -1.12
C GLU A 30 -6.82 -6.84 -0.13
N ASN A 31 -7.02 -8.16 0.03
CA ASN A 31 -6.16 -8.99 0.89
C ASN A 31 -4.70 -8.98 0.40
N LYS A 32 -4.49 -9.06 -0.92
CA LYS A 32 -3.15 -9.03 -1.52
C LYS A 32 -2.45 -7.70 -1.23
N ILE A 33 -3.14 -6.57 -1.40
CA ILE A 33 -2.62 -5.22 -1.12
C ILE A 33 -2.24 -5.11 0.35
N ARG A 34 -3.13 -5.51 1.26
CA ARG A 34 -2.87 -5.50 2.71
C ARG A 34 -1.63 -6.33 3.05
N ASN A 35 -1.52 -7.54 2.51
CA ASN A 35 -0.39 -8.44 2.77
C ASN A 35 0.93 -7.85 2.25
N MET A 36 0.90 -7.17 1.10
CA MET A 36 2.07 -6.51 0.52
C MET A 36 2.55 -5.35 1.39
N LEU A 37 1.65 -4.45 1.80
CA LEU A 37 1.99 -3.34 2.71
C LEU A 37 2.53 -3.84 4.05
N GLN A 38 1.93 -4.89 4.61
CA GLN A 38 2.46 -5.51 5.83
C GLN A 38 3.86 -6.11 5.62
N LYS A 39 4.13 -6.76 4.49
CA LYS A 39 5.47 -7.30 4.18
C LYS A 39 6.49 -6.16 4.05
N MET A 40 6.15 -5.07 3.37
CA MET A 40 7.00 -3.90 3.23
C MET A 40 7.30 -3.25 4.59
N LYS A 41 6.29 -3.15 5.47
CA LYS A 41 6.47 -2.67 6.84
C LYS A 41 7.43 -3.57 7.63
N ARG A 42 7.26 -4.89 7.56
CA ARG A 42 8.15 -5.85 8.24
C ARG A 42 9.59 -5.78 7.72
N ASN A 43 9.76 -5.46 6.45
CA ASN A 43 11.07 -5.28 5.82
C ASN A 43 11.63 -3.87 6.03
N SER A 44 11.01 -3.04 6.88
CA SER A 44 11.43 -1.66 7.16
C SER A 44 11.52 -0.75 5.92
N LEU A 45 10.77 -1.05 4.86
CA LEU A 45 10.71 -0.23 3.64
C LEU A 45 9.71 0.92 3.79
N ILE A 46 8.67 0.71 4.60
CA ILE A 46 7.63 1.70 4.89
C ILE A 46 7.31 1.72 6.39
N LYS A 47 6.95 2.89 6.89
CA LYS A 47 6.45 3.11 8.26
C LYS A 47 5.09 3.80 8.22
N LEU A 48 4.33 3.68 9.30
CA LEU A 48 3.12 4.49 9.50
C LEU A 48 3.53 5.77 10.22
N ASN A 49 3.14 6.93 9.69
CA ASN A 49 3.30 8.21 10.36
C ASN A 49 2.17 8.42 11.41
N GLU A 50 2.23 9.53 12.14
CA GLU A 50 1.23 9.92 13.15
C GLU A 50 -0.18 10.09 12.55
N ASN A 51 -0.26 10.44 11.26
CA ASN A 51 -1.49 10.61 10.48
C ASN A 51 -2.03 9.29 9.91
N ARG A 52 -1.45 8.13 10.27
CA ARG A 52 -1.80 6.79 9.74
C ARG A 52 -1.60 6.64 8.23
N GLU A 53 -0.68 7.38 7.67
CA GLU A 53 -0.26 7.28 6.27
C GLU A 53 1.04 6.48 6.16
N TRP A 54 1.21 5.81 5.03
CA TRP A 54 2.42 5.06 4.75
C TRP A 54 3.50 6.01 4.26
N GLN A 55 4.64 6.01 4.94
CA GLN A 55 5.81 6.78 4.58
C GLN A 55 6.97 5.85 4.22
N LEU A 56 7.72 6.17 3.17
CA LEU A 56 8.99 5.49 2.89
C LEU A 56 9.98 5.77 4.02
N VAL A 57 10.69 4.72 4.47
CA VAL A 57 11.72 4.80 5.51
C VAL A 57 13.02 5.35 4.93
#